data_AF-A0A965Q736-F1
#
_entry.id   AF-A0A965Q736-F1
#
_cell.length_a   1.000
_cell.length_b   1.000
_cell.length_c   1.000
_cell.angle_alpha   90.00
_cell.angle_beta   90.00
_cell.angle_gamma   90.00
#
_symmetry.space_group_name_H-M   'P 1'
#
loop_
_entity.id
_entity.type
_entity.pdbx_description
1 polymer ?
#
loop_
_entity_poly.entity_id
_entity_poly.type
_entity_poly.pdbx_seq_one_letter_code
_entity_poly.pdbx_strand_id
1 'polypeptide(L)' 'MSRRVNLIPAAGAGARFVEAGYATPKPLLPVDGEPMIVRAARALPEADLYI' A
#
# COMPACT_ATOMS: atom_id res chain seq x y z
N MET A 1 -17.01 23.25 -0.26
CA MET A 1 -17.20 21.93 0.38
C MET A 1 -15.83 21.36 0.71
N SER A 2 -15.67 20.73 1.87
CA SER A 2 -14.44 19.99 2.23
C SER A 2 -14.43 18.65 1.51
N ARG A 3 -13.25 18.16 1.14
CA ARG A 3 -13.06 16.90 0.41
C ARG A 3 -12.19 15.94 1.23
N ARG A 4 -12.64 14.69 1.35
CA ARG A 4 -11.94 13.57 1.97
C ARG A 4 -11.05 12.89 0.95
N VAL A 5 -9.78 12.76 1.30
CA VAL A 5 -8.73 12.12 0.50
C VAL A 5 -7.92 11.25 1.43
N ASN A 6 -7.79 9.96 1.15
CA ASN A 6 -6.80 9.14 1.85
C ASN A 6 -5.44 9.23 1.11
N LEU A 7 -4.37 8.92 1.81
CA LEU A 7 -3.02 9.00 1.27
C LEU A 7 -2.23 7.82 1.81
N ILE A 8 -1.57 7.08 0.93
CA ILE A 8 -0.67 5.99 1.32
C ILE A 8 0.76 6.37 0.90
N PRO A 9 1.61 6.81 1.84
CA PRO A 9 3.01 7.06 1.54
C PRO A 9 3.73 5.75 1.20
N ALA A 10 4.22 5.62 -0.04
CA ALA A 10 4.87 4.41 -0.55
C ALA A 10 6.27 4.68 -1.13
N ALA A 11 6.94 5.77 -0.73
CA ALA A 11 8.24 6.19 -1.26
C ALA A 11 9.45 5.41 -0.71
N GLY A 12 9.26 4.60 0.34
CA GLY A 12 10.36 3.86 0.96
C GLY A 12 10.87 2.73 0.06
N ALA A 13 12.19 2.63 -0.11
CA ALA A 13 12.84 1.61 -0.94
C ALA A 13 12.63 0.16 -0.46
N GLY A 14 12.10 -0.05 0.75
CA GLY A 14 11.87 -1.39 1.28
C GLY A 14 13.16 -2.15 1.58
N ALA A 15 14.25 -1.46 1.96
CA ALA A 15 15.60 -2.03 2.15
C ALA A 15 15.60 -3.36 2.94
N ARG A 16 14.87 -3.45 4.06
CA ARG A 16 14.74 -4.68 4.85
C ARG A 16 14.17 -5.88 4.07
N PHE A 17 13.27 -5.63 3.13
CA PHE A 17 12.74 -6.67 2.24
C PHE A 17 13.76 -7.04 1.15
N VAL A 18 14.47 -6.06 0.61
CA VAL A 18 15.56 -6.30 -0.36
C VAL A 18 16.68 -7.13 0.28
N GLU A 19 17.13 -6.75 1.48
CA GLU A 19 18.14 -7.46 2.28
C GLU A 19 17.70 -8.89 2.62
N ALA A 20 16.41 -9.11 2.82
CA ALA A 20 15.83 -10.44 3.04
C ALA A 20 15.64 -11.26 1.74
N GLY A 21 16.05 -10.73 0.57
CA GLY A 21 16.04 -11.44 -0.71
C GLY A 21 14.74 -11.35 -1.50
N TYR A 22 13.81 -10.45 -1.13
CA TYR A 22 12.58 -10.27 -1.88
C TYR A 22 12.85 -9.50 -3.18
N ALA A 23 12.56 -10.14 -4.32
CA ALA A 23 12.65 -9.50 -5.64
C ALA A 23 11.42 -8.62 -5.97
N THR A 24 10.27 -8.96 -5.41
CA THR A 24 9.03 -8.20 -5.61
C THR A 24 9.04 -6.94 -4.74
N PRO A 25 8.73 -5.75 -5.28
CA PRO A 25 8.63 -4.53 -4.51
C PRO A 25 7.64 -4.67 -3.36
N LYS A 26 7.99 -4.13 -2.18
CA LYS A 26 7.19 -4.27 -0.95
C LYS A 26 5.68 -4.05 -1.13
N PRO A 27 5.19 -2.99 -1.81
CA PRO A 27 3.75 -2.76 -1.96
C PRO A 27 3.02 -3.87 -2.73
N LEU A 28 3.74 -4.64 -3.54
CA LEU A 28 3.20 -5.70 -4.39
C LEU A 28 3.37 -7.10 -3.79
N LEU A 29 4.02 -7.23 -2.63
CA LEU A 29 4.12 -8.51 -1.95
C LEU A 29 2.72 -9.03 -1.58
N PRO A 30 2.46 -10.33 -1.78
CA PRO A 30 1.17 -10.91 -1.44
C PRO A 30 1.00 -11.01 0.08
N VAL A 31 -0.16 -10.58 0.56
CA VAL A 31 -0.65 -10.71 1.94
C VAL A 31 -2.04 -11.33 1.84
N ASP A 32 -2.20 -12.56 2.34
CA ASP A 32 -3.43 -13.35 2.19
C ASP A 32 -3.90 -13.49 0.73
N GLY A 33 -2.96 -13.65 -0.21
CA GLY A 33 -3.25 -13.79 -1.65
C GLY A 33 -3.52 -12.48 -2.39
N GLU A 34 -3.45 -11.32 -1.72
CA GLU A 34 -3.68 -10.00 -2.32
C GLU A 34 -2.46 -9.08 -2.16
N PRO A 35 -2.13 -8.19 -3.12
CA PRO A 35 -1.03 -7.25 -2.93
C PRO A 35 -1.20 -6.38 -1.67
N MET A 36 -0.13 -6.22 -0.90
CA MET A 36 -0.11 -5.44 0.34
C MET A 36 -0.80 -4.08 0.22
N ILE A 37 -0.56 -3.36 -0.89
CA ILE A 37 -1.14 -2.03 -1.12
C ILE A 37 -2.67 -2.06 -1.26
N VAL A 38 -3.24 -3.09 -1.88
CA VAL A 38 -4.69 -3.23 -2.05
C VAL A 38 -5.33 -3.48 -0.69
N ARG A 39 -4.73 -4.36 0.11
CA ARG A 39 -5.21 -4.64 1.46
C ARG A 39 -5.11 -3.42 2.38
N ALA A 40 -4.04 -2.63 2.25
CA ALA A 40 -3.90 -1.36 2.96
C ALA A 40 -4.96 -0.33 2.53
N ALA A 41 -5.23 -0.19 1.23
CA ALA A 41 -6.26 0.71 0.71
C ALA A 41 -7.66 0.36 1.25
N ARG A 42 -8.01 -0.93 1.29
CA ARG A 42 -9.29 -1.42 1.82
C ARG A 42 -9.49 -1.21 3.32
N ALA A 43 -8.42 -0.96 4.08
CA ALA A 43 -8.49 -0.68 5.51
C ALA A 43 -8.77 0.80 5.82
N LEU A 44 -8.75 1.68 4.81
CA LEU A 44 -8.99 3.11 4.99
C LEU A 44 -10.49 3.45 4.93
N PRO A 45 -10.92 4.55 5.57
CA PRO A 45 -12.29 5.05 5.43
C PRO A 45 -12.64 5.42 3.97
N GLU A 46 -13.94 5.52 3.67
CA GLU A 46 -14.37 6.00 2.36
C GLU A 46 -13.89 7.43 2.07
N ALA A 47 -13.23 7.60 0.92
CA ALA A 47 -12.83 8.88 0.36
C ALA A 47 -13.86 9.36 -0.67
N ASP A 48 -13.86 10.67 -0.95
CA ASP A 48 -14.85 11.25 -1.87
C ASP A 48 -14.53 10.95 -3.34
N LEU A 49 -13.27 10.68 -3.67
CA LEU A 49 -12.86 10.08 -4.94
C LEU A 49 -11.95 8.88 -4.65
N TYR A 50 -11.60 8.15 -5.72
CA TYR A 50 -10.77 6.94 -5.70
C TYR A 50 -9.59 6.96 -4.72
N ILE A 51 -9.46 5.83 -4.01
CA ILE A 51 -8.20 5.18 -3.61
C ILE A 51 -8.35 3.69 -3.82
#